data_AF-A0A2P8HZ32-F1
#
_entry.id   AF-A0A2P8HZ32-F1
#
_cell.length_a   1.000
_cell.length_b   1.000
_cell.length_c   1.000
_cell.angle_alpha   90.00
_cell.angle_beta   90.00
_cell.angle_gamma   90.00
#
_symmetry.space_group_name_H-M   'P 1'
#
loop_
_entity.id
_entity.type
_entity.pdbx_description
1 polymer ?
#
loop_
_entity_poly.entity_id
_entity_poly.type
_entity_poly.pdbx_seq_one_letter_code
_entity_poly.pdbx_strand_id
1 'polypeptide(L)'
;MEVQTGISQAIDEITRTFDLSAGERAFLLSADRGQGLLSAGTQRVAFQSIASPTEHYLATTSPEFLASLPDPESNLEWVDL
;
A
#
# COMPACT_ATOMS: atom_id res chain seq x y z
N MET A 1 9.59 -0.68 27.98
CA MET A 1 8.98 -1.38 26.84
C MET A 1 9.43 -0.65 25.59
N GLU A 2 10.37 -1.23 24.87
CA GLU A 2 10.91 -0.67 23.63
C GLU A 2 9.79 -0.47 22.60
N VAL A 3 9.75 0.71 22.00
CA VAL A 3 8.93 0.99 20.83
C VAL A 3 9.57 0.22 19.67
N GLN A 4 8.92 -0.88 19.29
CA GLN A 4 9.36 -1.74 18.20
C GLN A 4 9.18 -1.01 16.86
N THR A 5 10.22 -0.32 16.41
CA THR A 5 10.30 0.29 15.06
C THR A 5 10.40 -0.83 14.02
N GLY A 6 9.25 -1.36 13.57
CA GLY A 6 9.15 -2.62 12.81
C GLY A 6 9.72 -2.64 11.38
N ILE A 7 10.00 -1.48 10.77
CA ILE A 7 10.39 -1.40 9.35
C ILE A 7 11.84 -1.88 9.13
N SER A 8 12.76 -1.54 10.04
CA SER A 8 14.17 -1.93 9.93
C SER A 8 14.40 -3.42 10.19
N GLN A 9 13.51 -4.08 10.92
CA GLN A 9 13.67 -5.51 11.20
C GLN A 9 13.11 -6.37 10.06
N ALA A 10 12.02 -5.93 9.43
CA ALA A 10 11.43 -6.63 8.30
C ALA A 10 12.34 -6.60 7.05
N ILE A 11 13.04 -5.48 6.80
CA ILE A 11 13.85 -5.35 5.57
C ILE A 11 14.99 -6.37 5.51
N ASP A 12 15.58 -6.74 6.63
CA ASP A 12 16.69 -7.70 6.67
C ASP A 12 16.19 -9.13 6.38
N GLU A 13 15.02 -9.50 6.91
CA GLU A 13 14.37 -10.78 6.59
C GLU A 13 13.93 -10.84 5.12
N ILE A 14 13.33 -9.76 4.60
CA ILE A 14 12.95 -9.65 3.18
C ILE A 14 14.18 -9.75 2.28
N THR A 15 15.26 -9.03 2.61
CA THR A 15 16.53 -9.07 1.86
C THR A 15 17.06 -10.49 1.75
N ARG A 16 17.09 -11.22 2.87
CA ARG A 16 17.55 -12.61 2.90
C ARG A 16 16.62 -13.55 2.13
N THR A 17 15.31 -13.40 2.31
CA THR A 17 14.30 -14.33 1.76
C THR A 17 14.18 -14.22 0.25
N PHE A 18 14.28 -13.01 -0.29
CA PHE A 18 14.16 -12.73 -1.71
C PHE A 18 15.51 -12.57 -2.43
N ASP A 19 16.63 -12.80 -1.71
CA ASP A 19 17.99 -12.60 -2.22
C ASP A 19 18.13 -11.24 -2.91
N LEU A 20 17.77 -10.18 -2.18
CA LEU A 20 17.82 -8.82 -2.73
C LEU A 20 19.27 -8.37 -2.86
N SER A 21 19.59 -7.75 -3.99
CA SER A 21 20.82 -6.99 -4.13
C SER A 21 20.83 -5.79 -3.18
N ALA A 22 22.02 -5.24 -2.92
CA ALA A 22 22.15 -4.02 -2.12
C ALA A 22 21.34 -2.85 -2.71
N GLY A 23 21.26 -2.76 -4.04
CA GLY A 23 20.49 -1.72 -4.73
C GLY A 23 18.99 -1.87 -4.54
N GLU A 24 18.47 -3.10 -4.60
CA GLU A 24 17.05 -3.39 -4.37
C GLU A 24 16.64 -3.16 -2.92
N ARG A 25 17.49 -3.54 -1.96
CA ARG A 25 17.29 -3.22 -0.55
C ARG A 25 17.26 -1.70 -0.33
N ALA A 26 18.22 -0.97 -0.91
CA ALA A 26 18.28 0.48 -0.80
C ALA A 26 17.04 1.14 -1.40
N PHE A 27 16.59 0.66 -2.57
CA PHE A 27 15.36 1.14 -3.20
C PHE A 27 14.14 0.96 -2.29
N LEU A 28 13.95 -0.22 -1.70
CA LEU A 28 12.80 -0.47 -0.80
C LEU A 28 12.86 0.38 0.47
N LEU A 29 14.06 0.69 0.99
CA LEU A 29 14.22 1.56 2.16
C LEU A 29 13.86 3.02 1.88
N SER A 30 13.96 3.46 0.63
CA SER A 30 13.59 4.81 0.19
C SER A 30 12.26 4.89 -0.56
N ALA A 31 11.55 3.78 -0.70
CA ALA A 31 10.34 3.70 -1.51
C ALA A 31 9.18 4.48 -0.88
N ASP A 32 8.51 5.30 -1.68
CA ASP A 32 7.29 5.99 -1.26
C ASP A 32 6.07 5.04 -1.26
N ARG A 33 4.95 5.50 -0.70
CA ARG A 33 3.69 4.75 -0.74
C ARG A 33 3.30 4.42 -2.18
N GLY A 34 3.07 3.14 -2.44
CA GLY A 34 2.72 2.63 -3.77
C GLY A 34 3.94 2.23 -4.62
N GLN A 35 5.16 2.44 -4.14
CA GLN A 35 6.38 1.95 -4.77
C GLN A 35 6.82 0.60 -4.21
N GLY A 36 7.47 -0.20 -5.04
CA GLY A 36 8.01 -1.50 -4.64
C GLY A 36 8.73 -2.22 -5.77
N LEU A 37 9.08 -3.48 -5.53
CA LEU A 37 9.66 -4.37 -6.53
C LEU A 37 8.57 -5.32 -7.05
N LEU A 38 8.41 -5.37 -8.37
CA LEU A 38 7.59 -6.38 -9.03
C LEU A 38 8.49 -7.52 -9.49
N SER A 39 8.21 -8.74 -9.04
CA SER A 39 9.00 -9.94 -9.37
C SER A 39 8.26 -10.83 -10.37
N ALA A 40 8.94 -11.24 -11.44
CA ALA A 40 8.48 -12.21 -12.42
C ALA A 40 9.58 -13.24 -12.67
N GLY A 41 9.44 -14.42 -12.05
CA GLY A 41 10.51 -15.41 -12.01
C GLY A 41 11.75 -14.84 -11.31
N THR A 42 12.89 -14.84 -12.01
CA THR A 42 14.16 -14.31 -11.51
C THR A 42 14.34 -12.81 -11.75
N GLN A 43 13.45 -12.18 -12.52
CA GLN A 43 13.53 -10.75 -12.82
C GLN A 43 12.76 -9.93 -11.79
N ARG A 44 13.35 -8.81 -11.38
CA ARG A 44 12.75 -7.84 -10.49
C ARG A 44 12.92 -6.44 -11.07
N VAL A 45 11.88 -5.63 -11.01
CA VAL A 45 11.87 -4.26 -11.51
C VAL A 45 11.24 -3.31 -10.51
N ALA A 46 11.70 -2.06 -10.48
CA ALA A 46 11.03 -1.01 -9.74
C ALA A 46 9.63 -0.77 -10.33
N PHE A 47 8.64 -0.63 -9.44
CA PHE A 47 7.24 -0.52 -9.80
C PHE A 47 6.56 0.57 -8.96
N GLN A 48 5.60 1.26 -9.58
CA GLN A 48 4.70 2.21 -8.93
C GLN A 48 3.26 1.81 -9.26
N SER A 49 2.45 1.59 -8.22
CA SER A 49 1.01 1.44 -8.37
C SER A 49 0.35 2.81 -8.47
N ILE A 50 -0.58 2.94 -9.42
CA ILE A 50 -1.46 4.10 -9.58
C ILE A 50 -2.87 3.54 -9.71
N ALA A 51 -3.76 3.96 -8.82
CA ALA A 51 -5.18 3.60 -8.88
C ALA A 51 -5.95 4.73 -9.54
N SER A 52 -6.92 4.38 -10.38
CA SER A 52 -7.95 5.33 -10.81
C SER A 52 -8.80 5.79 -9.62
N PRO A 53 -9.54 6.91 -9.72
CA PRO A 53 -10.43 7.33 -8.63
C PRO A 53 -11.45 6.27 -8.21
N THR A 54 -11.99 5.51 -9.17
CA THR A 54 -12.95 4.43 -8.89
C THR A 54 -12.30 3.29 -8.11
N GLU A 55 -11.14 2.82 -8.54
CA GLU A 55 -10.40 1.77 -7.82
C GLU A 55 -9.97 2.25 -6.43
N HIS A 56 -9.56 3.52 -6.30
CA HIS A 56 -9.21 4.11 -5.03
C HIS A 56 -10.40 4.12 -4.06
N TYR A 57 -11.57 4.58 -4.51
CA TYR A 57 -12.78 4.60 -3.68
C TYR A 57 -13.14 3.20 -3.16
N LEU A 58 -12.98 2.17 -3.99
CA LEU A 58 -13.28 0.78 -3.63
C LEU A 58 -12.24 0.16 -2.69
N ALA A 59 -10.95 0.44 -2.90
CA ALA A 59 -9.85 -0.26 -2.23
C ALA A 59 -9.27 0.50 -1.02
N THR A 60 -9.54 1.79 -0.89
CA THR A 60 -8.93 2.61 0.17
C THR A 60 -9.42 2.20 1.55
N THR A 61 -8.47 2.08 2.48
CA THR A 61 -8.74 1.87 3.90
C THR A 61 -8.39 3.11 4.72
N SER A 62 -8.19 4.27 4.06
CA SER A 62 -7.78 5.49 4.72
C SER A 62 -8.93 6.05 5.58
N PRO A 63 -8.78 6.13 6.92
CA PRO A 63 -9.86 6.63 7.77
C PRO A 63 -10.25 8.08 7.46
N GLU A 64 -9.27 8.92 7.11
CA GLU A 64 -9.52 10.33 6.75
C GLU A 64 -10.38 10.44 5.49
N PHE A 65 -10.11 9.59 4.50
CA PHE A 65 -10.85 9.59 3.25
C PHE A 65 -12.26 9.07 3.49
N LEU A 66 -12.40 7.94 4.21
CA LEU A 66 -13.70 7.34 4.50
C LEU A 66 -14.59 8.29 5.33
N ALA A 67 -14.01 9.06 6.26
CA ALA A 67 -14.74 10.08 7.01
C ALA A 67 -15.17 11.29 6.16
N SER A 68 -14.53 11.51 5.00
CA SER A 68 -14.91 12.58 4.07
C SER A 68 -16.00 12.16 3.08
N LEU A 69 -16.31 10.87 3.00
CA LEU A 69 -17.36 10.37 2.12
C LEU A 69 -18.74 10.79 2.66
N PRO A 70 -19.68 11.16 1.77
CA PRO A 70 -21.06 11.39 2.19
C PRO A 70 -21.65 10.10 2.77
N ASP A 71 -22.49 10.25 3.80
CA ASP A 71 -23.14 9.13 4.46
C ASP A 71 -24.00 8.35 3.44
N PRO A 72 -23.73 7.05 3.20
CA PRO A 72 -24.49 6.28 2.22
C PRO A 72 -25.98 6.22 2.54
N GLU A 73 -26.39 6.41 3.80
CA GLU A 73 -27.80 6.42 4.20
C GLU A 73 -28.52 7.73 3.82
N SER A 74 -27.79 8.81 3.48
CA SER A 74 -28.43 10.05 3.01
C SER A 74 -28.97 9.94 1.57
N ASN A 75 -28.65 8.85 0.85
CA ASN A 75 -29.12 8.57 -0.51
C ASN A 75 -30.28 7.54 -0.53
N LEU A 76 -30.73 7.10 0.65
CA LEU A 76 -31.98 6.36 0.82
C LEU A 76 -33.07 7.37 1.18
N GLU A 77 -33.44 8.23 0.23
CA GLU A 77 -34.81 8.77 0.25
C GLU A 77 -35.72 7.56 0.06
N TRP A 78 -36.25 7.06 1.18
CA TRP A 78 -37.34 6.11 1.19
C TRP A 78 -38.39 6.64 0.23
N VAL A 79 -38.50 6.03 -0.95
CA VAL A 79 -39.61 6.30 -1.87
C VAL A 79 -40.83 5.72 -1.18
N ASP A 80 -41.55 6.56 -0.45
CA ASP A 80 -42.84 6.22 0.14
C ASP A 80 -43.73 5.63 -0.97
N LEU A 81 -44.05 4.34 -0.85
CA LEU A 81 -45.05 3.61 -1.63
C LEU A 81 -46.38 3.61 -0.88
#